data_AF-A0A3D2S1B0-F1
#
_entry.id   AF-A0A3D2S1B0-F1
#
_cell.length_a   1.000
_cell.length_b   1.000
_cell.length_c   1.000
_cell.angle_alpha   90.00
_cell.angle_beta   90.00
_cell.angle_gamma   90.00
#
_symmetry.space_group_name_H-M   'P 1'
#
loop_
_entity.id
_entity.type
_entity.pdbx_description
1 polymer ?
#
loop_
_entity_poly.entity_id
_entity_poly.type
_entity_poly.pdbx_seq_one_letter_code
_entity_poly.pdbx_strand_id
1 'polypeptide(L)'
;MSISSSNSPFRSFLITIGPGLLVAATGVGAGDLGTAAFTGNKLGVTILWVVTLGAFLKFVLNEGLARWQLATGQTLLEGAVIRLGPVISF
;
A
#
# COMPACT_ATOMS: atom_id res chain seq x y z
N MET A 1 -17.51 -28.07 -31.69
CA MET A 1 -16.04 -28.09 -31.52
C MET A 1 -15.72 -27.55 -30.12
N SER A 2 -15.89 -28.37 -29.08
CA SER A 2 -15.64 -27.96 -27.69
C SER A 2 -14.17 -28.11 -27.36
N ILE A 3 -13.47 -26.98 -27.27
CA ILE A 3 -12.11 -26.89 -26.71
C ILE A 3 -12.20 -27.11 -25.20
N SER A 4 -11.85 -28.32 -24.76
CA SER A 4 -11.61 -28.65 -23.36
C SER A 4 -10.38 -27.88 -22.88
N SER A 5 -10.60 -26.81 -22.13
CA SER A 5 -9.55 -26.06 -21.45
C SER A 5 -9.06 -26.89 -20.26
N SER A 6 -7.91 -27.55 -20.43
CA SER A 6 -7.14 -28.09 -19.31
C SER A 6 -6.62 -26.92 -18.46
N ASN A 7 -7.49 -26.44 -17.57
CA ASN A 7 -7.15 -25.46 -16.55
C ASN A 7 -6.33 -26.19 -15.50
N SER A 8 -5.00 -26.09 -15.57
CA SER A 8 -4.20 -26.47 -14.41
C SER A 8 -4.57 -25.52 -13.26
N PRO A 9 -4.88 -26.03 -12.06
CA PRO A 9 -5.31 -25.20 -10.93
C PRO A 9 -4.28 -24.12 -10.60
N PHE A 10 -3.01 -24.42 -10.87
CA PHE A 10 -1.89 -23.51 -10.71
C PHE A 10 -1.91 -22.29 -11.65
N ARG A 11 -2.38 -22.43 -12.90
CA ARG A 11 -2.49 -21.29 -13.85
C ARG A 11 -3.60 -20.33 -13.44
N SER A 12 -4.76 -20.87 -13.05
CA SER A 12 -5.88 -20.04 -12.55
C SER A 12 -5.50 -19.32 -11.24
N PHE A 13 -4.74 -19.99 -10.37
CA PHE A 13 -4.20 -19.39 -9.15
C PHE A 13 -3.21 -18.26 -9.45
N LEU A 14 -2.27 -18.47 -10.38
CA LEU A 14 -1.30 -17.44 -10.81
C LEU A 14 -1.97 -16.23 -11.48
N ILE A 15 -3.05 -16.43 -12.23
CA ILE A 15 -3.81 -15.32 -12.85
C ILE A 15 -4.57 -14.51 -11.79
N THR A 16 -5.02 -15.16 -10.71
CA THR A 16 -5.76 -14.51 -9.63
C THR A 16 -4.84 -13.71 -8.71
N ILE A 17 -3.66 -14.25 -8.36
CA ILE A 17 -2.70 -13.59 -7.46
C ILE A 17 -1.72 -12.68 -8.20
N GLY A 18 -1.44 -12.96 -9.47
CA GLY A 18 -0.48 -12.23 -10.29
C GLY A 18 -0.64 -10.71 -10.29
N PRO A 19 -1.86 -10.16 -10.49
CA PRO A 19 -2.09 -8.72 -10.43
C PRO A 19 -1.76 -8.12 -9.06
N GLY A 20 -2.14 -8.79 -7.97
CA GLY A 20 -1.85 -8.34 -6.61
C GLY A 20 -0.35 -8.37 -6.30
N LEU A 21 0.35 -9.40 -6.75
CA LEU A 21 1.81 -9.51 -6.60
C LEU A 21 2.54 -8.41 -7.39
N LEU A 22 2.09 -8.12 -8.61
CA LEU A 22 2.68 -7.05 -9.45
C LEU A 22 2.51 -5.67 -8.82
N VAL A 23 1.32 -5.37 -8.27
CA VAL A 23 1.06 -4.11 -7.55
C VAL A 23 1.87 -4.03 -6.26
N ALA A 24 2.01 -5.14 -5.52
CA ALA A 24 2.86 -5.17 -4.33
C ALA A 24 4.33 -4.94 -4.67
N ALA A 25 4.82 -5.52 -5.77
CA ALA A 25 6.20 -5.38 -6.22
C ALA A 25 6.54 -3.96 -6.68
N THR A 26 5.61 -3.25 -7.32
CA THR A 26 5.81 -1.82 -7.65
C THR A 26 5.72 -0.91 -6.44
N GLY A 27 4.99 -1.32 -5.40
CA GLY A 27 4.88 -0.56 -4.14
C GLY A 27 6.13 -0.61 -3.26
N VAL A 28 7.02 -1.60 -3.42
CA VAL A 28 8.24 -1.77 -2.63
C VAL A 28 9.47 -1.55 -3.51
N GLY A 29 10.12 -0.39 -3.35
CA GLY A 29 11.31 -0.03 -4.12
C GLY A 29 12.61 -0.60 -3.53
N ALA A 30 13.69 -0.58 -4.32
CA ALA A 30 15.03 -0.95 -3.86
C ALA A 30 15.51 -0.09 -2.67
N GLY A 31 15.03 1.16 -2.57
CA GLY A 31 15.33 2.07 -1.46
C GLY A 31 14.73 1.64 -0.11
N ASP A 32 13.52 1.07 -0.10
CA ASP A 32 12.91 0.51 1.11
C ASP A 32 13.72 -0.67 1.63
N LEU A 33 14.08 -1.59 0.73
CA LEU A 33 14.89 -2.77 1.07
C LEU A 33 16.30 -2.37 1.51
N GLY A 34 16.94 -1.41 0.84
CA GLY A 34 18.26 -0.90 1.18
C GLY A 34 18.27 -0.20 2.54
N THR A 35 17.30 0.66 2.81
CA THR A 35 17.14 1.34 4.10
C THR A 35 16.87 0.35 5.22
N ALA A 36 15.98 -0.62 5.00
CA ALA A 36 15.67 -1.66 5.96
C ALA A 36 16.90 -2.52 6.29
N ALA A 37 17.67 -2.94 5.27
CA ALA A 37 18.89 -3.72 5.46
C ALA A 37 19.98 -2.94 6.19
N PHE A 38 20.21 -1.68 5.82
CA PHE A 38 21.19 -0.81 6.48
C PHE A 38 20.82 -0.53 7.94
N THR A 39 19.55 -0.23 8.19
CA THR A 39 19.02 0.04 9.54
C THR A 39 19.07 -1.22 10.39
N GLY A 40 18.74 -2.38 9.83
CA GLY A 40 18.85 -3.68 10.50
C GLY A 40 20.30 -4.05 10.85
N ASN A 41 21.26 -3.77 9.95
CA ASN A 41 22.68 -4.00 10.25
C ASN A 41 23.20 -3.09 11.37
N LYS A 42 22.72 -1.85 11.45
CA LYS A 42 23.15 -0.90 12.50
C LYS A 42 22.48 -1.10 13.86
N LEU A 43 21.19 -1.42 13.87
CA LEU A 43 20.36 -1.42 15.09
C LEU A 43 19.91 -2.83 15.53
N GLY A 44 20.17 -3.85 14.70
CA GLY A 44 19.77 -5.23 14.96
C GLY A 44 18.25 -5.38 15.13
N VAL A 45 17.84 -6.32 15.97
CA VAL A 45 16.42 -6.60 16.28
C VAL A 45 15.74 -5.49 17.09
N THR A 46 16.48 -4.52 17.59
CA THR A 46 15.95 -3.39 18.38
C THR A 46 14.95 -2.56 17.57
N ILE A 47 15.01 -2.57 16.24
CA ILE A 47 14.09 -1.80 15.39
C ILE A 47 12.75 -2.53 15.12
N LEU A 48 12.59 -3.81 15.52
CA LEU A 48 11.38 -4.58 15.18
C LEU A 48 10.08 -3.96 15.69
N TRP A 49 10.11 -3.30 16.86
CA TRP A 49 8.93 -2.61 17.40
C TRP A 49 8.47 -1.44 16.52
N VAL A 50 9.37 -0.86 15.72
CA VAL A 50 9.04 0.24 14.79
C VAL A 50 8.09 -0.26 13.70
N VAL A 51 8.17 -1.53 13.31
CA VAL A 51 7.22 -2.14 12.36
C VAL A 51 5.82 -2.13 12.96
N THR A 52 5.68 -2.51 14.23
CA THR A 52 4.39 -2.48 14.94
C THR A 52 3.87 -1.06 15.09
N LEU A 53 4.72 -0.10 15.47
CA LEU A 53 4.35 1.30 15.59
C LEU A 53 3.90 1.88 14.24
N GLY A 54 4.63 1.58 13.16
CA GLY A 54 4.30 2.01 11.80
C GLY A 54 2.99 1.40 11.31
N ALA A 55 2.75 0.12 11.59
CA ALA A 55 1.48 -0.54 11.27
C ALA A 55 0.30 0.10 12.02
N PHE A 56 0.49 0.43 13.30
CA PHE A 56 -0.51 1.15 14.09
C PHE A 56 -0.80 2.54 13.53
N LEU A 57 0.25 3.32 13.21
CA LEU A 57 0.09 4.64 12.60
C LEU A 57 -0.64 4.56 11.26
N LYS A 58 -0.27 3.60 10.41
CA LYS A 58 -0.95 3.35 9.12
C LYS A 58 -2.42 2.99 9.31
N PHE A 59 -2.75 2.20 10.34
CA PHE A 59 -4.12 1.86 10.67
C PHE A 59 -4.94 3.09 11.08
N VAL A 60 -4.44 3.90 12.01
CA VAL A 60 -5.12 5.12 12.47
C VAL A 60 -5.33 6.10 11.32
N LEU A 61 -4.32 6.27 10.45
CA LEU A 61 -4.42 7.11 9.26
C LEU A 61 -5.49 6.59 8.30
N ASN A 62 -5.49 5.29 7.99
CA ASN A 62 -6.50 4.69 7.10
C ASN A 62 -7.92 4.82 7.66
N GLU A 63 -8.10 4.59 8.96
CA GLU A 63 -9.42 4.70 9.58
C GLU A 63 -9.91 6.15 9.63
N GLY A 64 -9.02 7.09 9.99
CA GLY A 64 -9.31 8.52 9.96
C GLY A 64 -9.66 9.00 8.56
N LEU A 65 -8.92 8.55 7.55
CA LEU A 65 -9.16 8.84 6.14
C LEU A 65 -10.50 8.30 5.68
N ALA A 66 -10.78 7.03 5.97
CA ALA A 66 -12.03 6.37 5.61
C ALA A 66 -13.22 7.08 6.27
N ARG A 67 -13.11 7.44 7.56
CA ARG A 67 -14.16 8.16 8.28
C ARG A 67 -14.39 9.54 7.69
N TRP A 68 -13.34 10.25 7.32
CA TRP A 68 -13.44 11.56 6.71
C TRP A 68 -14.03 11.49 5.28
N GLN A 69 -13.66 10.47 4.49
CA GLN A 69 -14.25 10.20 3.18
C GLN A 69 -15.74 9.83 3.29
N LEU A 70 -16.12 9.00 4.27
CA LEU A 70 -17.52 8.61 4.50
C LEU A 70 -18.37 9.78 5.00
N ALA A 71 -17.80 10.67 5.83
CA ALA A 71 -18.52 11.82 6.37
C ALA A 71 -18.67 12.97 5.36
N THR A 72 -17.69 13.16 4.47
CA THR A 72 -17.63 14.33 3.58
C THR A 72 -18.00 13.98 2.13
N GLY A 73 -17.92 12.71 1.74
CA GLY A 73 -18.11 12.26 0.36
C GLY A 73 -17.01 12.71 -0.62
N GLN A 74 -15.96 13.37 -0.12
CA GLN A 74 -14.84 13.91 -0.91
C GLN A 74 -13.56 13.11 -0.64
N THR A 75 -12.65 13.08 -1.62
CA THR A 75 -11.31 12.45 -1.43
C THR A 75 -10.38 13.38 -0.66
N LEU A 76 -9.38 12.86 0.07
CA LEU A 76 -8.57 13.72 0.96
C LEU A 76 -7.80 14.79 0.20
N LEU A 77 -7.43 14.50 -1.05
CA LEU A 77 -6.86 15.49 -1.96
C LEU A 77 -7.86 16.61 -2.27
N GLU A 78 -9.12 16.27 -2.52
CA GLU A 78 -10.18 17.24 -2.83
C GLU A 78 -10.53 18.10 -1.62
N GLY A 79 -10.62 17.49 -0.43
CA GLY A 79 -10.75 18.24 0.82
C GLY A 79 -9.55 19.11 1.16
N ALA A 80 -8.33 18.64 0.87
CA ALA A 80 -7.11 19.42 1.03
C ALA A 80 -7.09 20.63 0.09
N VAL A 81 -7.43 20.45 -1.19
CA VAL A 81 -7.48 21.54 -2.18
C VAL A 81 -8.54 22.58 -1.82
N ILE A 82 -9.72 22.16 -1.37
CA ILE A 82 -10.82 23.07 -1.01
C ILE A 82 -10.52 23.82 0.29
N ARG A 83 -9.89 23.18 1.28
CA ARG A 83 -9.78 23.72 2.65
C ARG A 83 -8.43 24.34 2.99
N LEU A 84 -7.35 23.97 2.29
CA LEU A 84 -6.02 24.59 2.46
C LEU A 84 -5.76 25.73 1.45
N GLY A 85 -6.68 25.98 0.50
CA GLY A 85 -6.56 27.06 -0.48
C GLY A 85 -5.50 26.77 -1.55
N PRO A 86 -5.47 27.58 -2.62
CA PRO A 86 -4.73 27.28 -3.85
C PRO A 86 -3.23 27.53 -3.67
N VAL A 87 -2.53 26.64 -2.97
CA VAL A 87 -1.05 26.64 -2.94
C VAL A 87 -0.48 25.94 -4.19
N ILE A 88 -1.33 25.28 -4.99
CA ILE A 88 -0.99 24.70 -6.29
C ILE A 88 -1.86 25.29 -7.40
N SER A 89 -1.70 26.60 -7.63
CA SER A 89 -2.00 27.20 -8.92
C SER A 89 -0.81 26.87 -9.85
N PHE A 90 -0.96 25.86 -10.70
CA PHE A 90 -0.22 25.79 -11.96
C PHE A 90 -1.07 26.42 -13.06
#